data_AF-A0A819K611-F1
#
_entry.id   AF-A0A819K611-F1
#
_cell.length_a   1.000
_cell.length_b   1.000
_cell.length_c   1.000
_cell.angle_alpha   90.00
_cell.angle_beta   90.00
_cell.angle_gamma   90.00
#
_symmetry.space_group_name_H-M   'P 1'
#
loop_
_entity.id
_entity.type
_entity.pdbx_description
1 polymer ?
#
loop_
_entity_poly.entity_id
_entity_poly.type
_entity_poly.pdbx_seq_one_letter_code
_entity_poly.pdbx_strand_id
1 'polypeptide(L)'
;MHNCQNPTEGLTQYESAAIHLYTMQFDSGPSLYQLLNESLRTENRGKLIPWFTFLKLFFTTLYKLPSYNGIVWRGIRDVNLSSKYKAGTKFV
;
A
#
# COMPACT_ATOMS: atom_id res chain seq x y z
N MET A 1 16.11 1.27 10.42
CA MET A 1 15.97 2.31 9.37
C MET A 1 17.28 2.62 8.62
N HIS A 2 18.21 1.67 8.47
CA HIS A 2 19.45 1.92 7.68
C HIS A 2 19.19 2.02 6.16
N ASN A 3 18.16 1.32 5.66
CA ASN A 3 17.84 1.23 4.23
C ASN A 3 17.29 2.52 3.59
N CYS A 4 17.01 3.57 4.37
CA CYS A 4 16.39 4.81 3.87
C CYS A 4 17.34 6.01 3.88
N GLN A 5 18.59 5.84 4.32
CA GLN A 5 19.53 6.96 4.50
C GLN A 5 20.13 7.47 3.18
N ASN A 6 20.19 6.62 2.15
CA ASN A 6 20.67 6.97 0.80
C ASN A 6 19.65 6.55 -0.26
N PRO A 7 18.49 7.23 -0.32
CA PRO A 7 17.43 6.88 -1.25
C PRO A 7 17.87 7.07 -2.72
N THR A 8 17.58 6.09 -3.56
CA THR A 8 17.78 6.15 -5.02
C THR A 8 16.54 6.78 -5.69
N GLU A 9 16.60 7.05 -7.00
CA GLU A 9 15.43 7.49 -7.80
C GLU A 9 14.84 8.87 -7.40
N GLY A 10 15.65 9.76 -6.82
CA GLY A 10 15.21 11.12 -6.45
C GLY A 10 14.18 11.17 -5.32
N LEU A 11 14.02 10.07 -4.57
CA LEU A 11 13.18 10.03 -3.38
C LEU A 11 13.86 10.71 -2.20
N THR A 12 13.06 11.33 -1.34
CA THR A 12 13.53 11.75 -0.02
C THR A 12 13.60 10.56 0.94
N GLN A 13 14.29 10.74 2.06
CA GLN A 13 14.34 9.74 3.14
C GLN A 13 12.94 9.39 3.65
N TYR A 14 12.05 10.37 3.79
CA TYR A 14 10.67 10.16 4.26
C TYR A 14 9.84 9.35 3.28
N GLU A 15 9.99 9.60 1.98
CA GLU A 15 9.30 8.86 0.92
C GLU A 15 9.75 7.39 0.89
N SER A 16 11.07 7.16 0.97
CA SER A 16 11.61 5.80 1.08
C SER A 16 11.17 5.10 2.36
N ALA A 17 11.13 5.82 3.49
CA ALA A 17 10.62 5.30 4.75
C ALA A 17 9.12 4.98 4.68
N ALA A 18 8.32 5.73 3.93
CA ALA A 18 6.90 5.46 3.74
C ALA A 18 6.67 4.14 2.98
N ILE A 19 7.43 3.87 1.90
CA ILE A 19 7.40 2.57 1.21
C ILE A 19 7.81 1.44 2.15
N HIS A 20 8.93 1.64 2.85
CA HIS A 20 9.44 0.63 3.77
C HIS A 20 8.41 0.30 4.86
N LEU A 21 7.81 1.32 5.46
CA LEU A 21 6.82 1.16 6.52
C LEU A 21 5.53 0.49 6.03
N TYR A 22 5.10 0.77 4.78
CA TYR A 22 3.94 0.10 4.17
C TYR A 22 4.22 -1.37 3.81
N THR A 23 5.47 -1.76 3.64
CA THR A 23 5.84 -3.14 3.28
C THR A 23 6.40 -3.95 4.46
N MET A 24 6.65 -3.30 5.60
CA MET A 24 7.19 -3.92 6.80
C MET A 24 6.10 -4.63 7.62
N GLN A 25 6.41 -5.84 8.06
CA GLN A 25 5.67 -6.57 9.08
C GLN A 25 6.20 -6.20 10.47
N PHE A 26 5.32 -6.00 11.44
CA PHE A 26 5.69 -5.83 12.85
C PHE A 26 5.60 -7.17 13.57
N ASP A 27 6.55 -7.41 14.48
CA ASP A 27 6.61 -8.65 15.28
C ASP A 27 5.49 -8.72 16.33
N SER A 28 4.97 -7.56 16.74
CA SER A 28 3.91 -7.44 17.72
C SER A 28 2.87 -6.42 17.26
N GLY A 29 1.60 -6.83 17.30
CA GLY A 29 0.46 -6.01 16.92
C GLY A 29 0.26 -5.87 15.40
N PRO A 30 -0.76 -5.11 14.99
CA PRO A 30 -1.05 -4.88 13.58
C PRO A 30 -0.02 -3.92 12.96
N SER A 31 0.52 -4.33 11.81
CA SER A 31 1.45 -3.53 11.01
C SER A 31 0.72 -2.35 10.38
N LEU A 32 1.47 -1.30 10.01
CA LEU A 32 0.87 -0.10 9.42
C LEU A 32 0.00 -0.41 8.19
N TYR A 33 0.47 -1.29 7.30
CA TYR A 33 -0.30 -1.67 6.10
C TYR A 33 -1.61 -2.38 6.42
N GLN A 34 -1.67 -3.13 7.53
CA GLN A 34 -2.88 -3.82 7.96
C GLN A 34 -3.91 -2.79 8.44
N LEU A 35 -3.50 -1.88 9.33
CA LEU A 35 -4.35 -0.81 9.87
C LEU A 35 -4.86 0.14 8.78
N LEU A 36 -3.97 0.56 7.88
CA LEU A 36 -4.33 1.46 6.79
C LEU A 36 -5.29 0.79 5.81
N ASN A 37 -5.00 -0.45 5.38
CA ASN A 37 -5.86 -1.14 4.43
C ASN A 37 -7.22 -1.52 5.04
N GLU A 38 -7.31 -1.73 6.34
CA GLU A 38 -8.58 -1.85 7.05
C GLU A 38 -9.35 -0.51 7.04
N SER A 39 -8.66 0.59 7.38
CA SER A 39 -9.22 1.95 7.37
C SER A 39 -9.66 2.42 5.98
N LEU A 40 -9.06 1.88 4.90
CA LEU A 40 -9.48 2.15 3.53
C LEU A 40 -10.74 1.36 3.13
N ARG A 41 -10.94 0.16 3.70
CA ARG A 41 -12.08 -0.73 3.35
C ARG A 41 -13.34 -0.44 4.16
N THR A 42 -13.22 0.20 5.31
CA THR A 42 -14.37 0.60 6.13
C THR A 42 -15.23 1.66 5.42
N GLU A 43 -16.54 1.56 5.58
CA GLU A 43 -17.50 2.56 5.08
C GLU A 43 -17.43 3.88 5.85
N ASN A 44 -16.98 3.84 7.10
CA ASN A 44 -16.76 5.04 7.91
C ASN A 44 -15.56 5.87 7.40
N ARG A 45 -15.83 6.89 6.59
CA ARG A 45 -14.82 7.81 6.03
C ARG A 45 -14.09 8.64 7.08
N GLY A 46 -14.67 8.84 8.26
CA GLY A 46 -14.02 9.53 9.38
C GLY A 46 -12.77 8.79 9.87
N LYS A 47 -12.75 7.45 9.75
CA LYS A 47 -11.57 6.63 10.07
C LYS A 47 -10.38 6.88 9.14
N LEU A 48 -10.60 7.49 7.97
CA LEU A 48 -9.53 7.78 7.01
C LEU A 48 -8.82 9.11 7.28
N ILE A 49 -9.45 10.04 7.99
CA ILE A 49 -8.92 11.38 8.25
C ILE A 49 -7.51 11.35 8.86
N PRO A 50 -7.20 10.50 9.87
CA PRO A 50 -5.86 10.44 10.45
C PRO A 50 -4.78 10.01 9.46
N TRP A 51 -5.17 9.34 8.36
CA TRP A 51 -4.24 8.80 7.36
C TRP A 51 -3.95 9.76 6.22
N PHE A 52 -4.64 10.89 6.09
CA PHE A 52 -4.51 11.78 4.92
C PHE A 52 -3.09 12.27 4.68
N THR A 53 -2.37 12.66 5.74
CA THR A 53 -0.97 13.09 5.62
C THR A 53 -0.07 11.96 5.14
N PHE A 54 -0.25 10.74 5.68
CA PHE A 54 0.49 9.57 5.24
C PHE A 54 0.17 9.20 3.79
N LEU A 55 -1.12 9.17 3.42
CA LEU A 55 -1.57 8.86 2.06
C LEU A 55 -1.02 9.86 1.04
N LYS A 56 -1.01 11.16 1.37
CA LYS A 56 -0.41 12.19 0.52
C LYS A 56 1.07 11.91 0.28
N LEU A 57 1.85 11.63 1.33
CA LEU A 57 3.26 11.28 1.22
C LEU A 57 3.46 10.01 0.39
N PHE A 58 2.70 8.96 0.70
CA PHE A 58 2.81 7.65 0.07
C PHE A 58 2.45 7.70 -1.42
N PHE A 59 1.35 8.33 -1.80
CA PHE A 59 0.98 8.48 -3.21
C PHE A 59 1.93 9.39 -3.99
N THR A 60 2.44 10.46 -3.37
CA THR A 60 3.49 11.30 -3.99
C THR A 60 4.73 10.47 -4.27
N THR A 61 5.11 9.60 -3.33
CA THR A 61 6.23 8.69 -3.50
C THR A 61 6.00 7.71 -4.66
N LEU A 62 4.84 7.05 -4.70
CA LEU A 62 4.51 6.10 -5.77
C LEU A 62 4.49 6.75 -7.15
N TYR A 63 4.10 8.02 -7.24
CA TYR A 63 4.13 8.78 -8.50
C TYR A 63 5.54 9.05 -9.02
N LYS A 64 6.54 9.16 -8.13
CA LYS A 64 7.95 9.36 -8.51
C LYS A 64 8.63 8.09 -9.01
N LEU A 65 8.13 6.92 -8.62
CA LEU A 65 8.72 5.65 -9.00
C LEU A 65 8.50 5.36 -10.50
N PRO A 66 9.47 4.69 -11.16
CA PRO A 66 9.28 4.26 -12.54
C PRO A 66 8.08 3.31 -12.65
N SER A 67 7.27 3.50 -13.69
CA SER A 67 6.13 2.62 -13.97
C SER A 67 6.61 1.24 -14.41
N TYR A 68 6.06 0.19 -13.80
CA TYR A 68 6.30 -1.18 -14.22
C TYR A 68 5.21 -1.64 -15.20
N ASN A 69 5.63 -2.09 -16.39
CA ASN A 69 4.75 -2.65 -17.41
C ASN A 69 5.06 -4.14 -17.58
N GLY A 70 4.20 -5.00 -17.05
CA GLY A 70 4.36 -6.44 -17.12
C GLY A 70 3.29 -7.19 -16.34
N ILE A 71 3.37 -8.53 -16.39
CA ILE A 71 2.45 -9.38 -15.63
C ILE A 71 2.89 -9.41 -14.17
N VAL A 72 1.94 -9.20 -13.26
CA VAL A 72 2.11 -9.34 -11.81
C VAL A 72 1.14 -10.38 -11.27
N TRP A 73 1.56 -11.07 -10.21
CA TRP A 73 0.77 -12.14 -9.57
C TRP A 73 0.43 -11.76 -8.13
N ARG A 74 -0.82 -12.02 -7.71
CA ARG A 74 -1.26 -11.84 -6.33
C ARG A 74 -1.92 -13.12 -5.83
N GLY A 75 -1.26 -13.83 -4.92
CA GLY A 75 -1.84 -14.95 -4.20
C GLY A 75 -2.78 -14.48 -3.09
N ILE A 76 -3.94 -15.14 -2.95
CA ILE A 76 -4.91 -14.87 -1.89
C ILE A 76 -5.22 -16.21 -1.22
N ARG A 77 -5.10 -16.27 0.10
CA ARG A 77 -5.42 -17.45 0.90
C ARG A 77 -6.89 -17.41 1.31
N ASP A 78 -7.52 -18.58 1.36
CA ASP A 78 -8.81 -18.82 2.01
C ASP A 78 -10.02 -18.03 1.48
N VAL A 79 -9.96 -17.53 0.24
CA VAL A 79 -11.09 -16.86 -0.42
C VAL A 79 -11.31 -17.42 -1.81
N ASN A 80 -12.49 -18.03 -2.04
CA ASN A 80 -12.92 -18.37 -3.39
C ASN A 80 -13.42 -17.11 -4.10
N LEU A 81 -12.63 -16.65 -5.06
CA LEU A 81 -12.91 -15.45 -5.85
C LEU A 81 -13.69 -15.71 -7.13
N SER A 82 -13.93 -16.96 -7.53
CA SER A 82 -14.57 -17.29 -8.82
C SER A 82 -15.98 -16.71 -8.95
N SER A 83 -16.69 -16.56 -7.81
CA SER A 83 -18.02 -15.95 -7.77
C SER A 83 -17.99 -14.42 -7.91
N LYS A 84 -16.90 -13.78 -7.45
CA LYS A 84 -16.70 -12.31 -7.47
C LYS A 84 -16.01 -11.83 -8.76
N TYR A 85 -15.15 -12.65 -9.34
CA TYR A 85 -14.33 -12.32 -10.50
C TYR A 85 -14.75 -13.16 -11.70
N LYS A 86 -15.77 -12.70 -12.43
CA LYS A 86 -16.25 -13.35 -13.65
C LYS A 86 -15.48 -12.86 -14.88
N ALA A 87 -15.29 -13.74 -15.86
CA ALA A 87 -14.68 -13.36 -17.13
C ALA A 87 -15.51 -12.25 -17.80
N GLY A 88 -14.84 -11.21 -18.31
CA GLY A 88 -15.49 -10.08 -18.99
C GLY A 88 -16.00 -8.96 -18.07
N THR A 89 -15.90 -9.08 -16.74
CA THR A 89 -16.27 -7.98 -15.82
C THR A 89 -15.06 -7.13 -15.45
N LYS A 90 -15.24 -5.79 -15.42
CA LYS A 90 -14.27 -4.87 -14.84
C LYS A 90 -14.41 -4.85 -13.32
N PHE A 91 -13.29 -4.87 -12.63
CA PHE A 91 -13.21 -4.66 -11.19
C PHE A 91 -12.99 -3.17 -10.94
N VAL A 92 -13.86 -2.55 -10.14
CA VAL A 92 -13.73 -1.16 -9.67
C VAL A 92 -13.50 -1.19 -8.18
#